data_AF-A0A9W3X4Q9-F1
#
_entry.id   AF-A0A9W3X4Q9-F1
#
_cell.length_a   1.000
_cell.length_b   1.000
_cell.length_c   1.000
_cell.angle_alpha   90.00
_cell.angle_beta   90.00
_cell.angle_gamma   90.00
#
_symmetry.space_group_name_H-M   'P 1'
#
loop_
_entity.id
_entity.type
_entity.pdbx_description
1 polymer ?
#
loop_
_entity_poly.entity_id
_entity_poly.type
_entity_poly.pdbx_seq_one_letter_code
_entity_poly.pdbx_strand_id
1 'polypeptide(L)'
;MEEFEDSQLRDLQEVEGIVLRDVHGERVAIGKGFPYENIFSFMVHYFNFYTTDDFAKKLGYKDGDEMFKYWFSQKTELTEFNLVNWCMDSFKGIYAEDLADLYGQGWNHVYMK
;
A
#
# COMPACT_ATOMS: atom_id res chain seq x y z
N MET A 1 -9.77 7.02 -6.85
CA MET A 1 -8.48 6.80 -6.16
C MET A 1 -7.46 7.77 -6.74
N GLU A 2 -6.42 8.11 -5.98
CA GLU A 2 -5.31 8.94 -6.49
C GLU A 2 -4.23 8.01 -7.05
N GLU A 3 -4.08 8.01 -8.37
CA GLU A 3 -3.12 7.16 -9.08
C GLU A 3 -1.68 7.64 -8.85
N PHE A 4 -0.76 6.68 -8.69
CA PHE A 4 0.67 6.93 -8.61
C PHE A 4 1.29 7.03 -10.00
N GLU A 5 1.96 8.14 -10.25
CA GLU A 5 2.76 8.37 -11.45
C GLU A 5 4.25 8.12 -11.18
N ASP A 6 4.97 7.56 -12.16
CA ASP A 6 6.42 7.29 -12.02
C ASP A 6 7.25 8.58 -11.78
N SER A 7 6.72 9.76 -12.15
CA SER A 7 7.31 11.06 -11.86
C SER A 7 7.46 11.34 -10.35
N GLN A 8 6.62 10.70 -9.53
CA GLN A 8 6.57 10.86 -8.08
C GLN A 8 7.50 9.88 -7.32
N LEU A 9 8.15 8.95 -8.04
CA LEU A 9 8.92 7.86 -7.42
C LEU A 9 10.06 8.36 -6.54
N ARG A 10 10.77 9.39 -6.98
CA ARG A 10 11.90 9.96 -6.22
C ARG A 10 11.44 10.55 -4.90
N ASP A 11 10.36 11.33 -4.92
CA ASP A 11 9.79 11.93 -3.71
C ASP A 11 9.28 10.84 -2.75
N LEU A 12 8.77 9.73 -3.30
CA LEU A 12 8.32 8.59 -2.51
C LEU A 12 9.49 7.82 -1.87
N GLN A 13 10.64 7.71 -2.56
CA GLN A 13 11.86 7.13 -1.98
C GLN A 13 12.38 7.96 -0.81
N GLU A 14 12.34 9.29 -0.88
CA GLU A 14 12.81 10.18 0.19
C GLU A 14 12.05 10.02 1.50
N VAL A 15 10.83 9.48 1.45
CA VAL A 15 9.98 9.23 2.61
C VAL A 15 9.79 7.73 2.91
N GLU A 16 10.63 6.87 2.31
CA GLU A 16 10.59 5.41 2.48
C GLU A 16 9.18 4.83 2.21
N GLY A 17 8.48 5.39 1.22
CA GLY A 17 7.11 5.03 0.91
C GLY A 17 6.96 3.68 0.20
N ILE A 18 5.70 3.28 0.01
CA ILE A 18 5.33 2.05 -0.69
C ILE A 18 4.38 2.36 -1.84
N VAL A 19 4.39 1.49 -2.86
CA VAL A 19 3.45 1.52 -3.97
C VAL A 19 2.63 0.23 -3.95
N LEU A 20 1.32 0.35 -3.81
CA LEU A 20 0.36 -0.74 -4.06
C LEU A 20 0.05 -0.76 -5.56
N ARG A 21 0.17 -1.89 -6.25
CA ARG A 21 0.17 -1.96 -7.72
C ARG A 21 -1.04 -2.65 -8.35
N ASP A 22 -1.96 -3.15 -7.53
CA ASP A 22 -3.15 -3.89 -7.98
C ASP A 22 -4.40 -3.44 -7.23
N VAL A 23 -4.56 -2.12 -7.10
CA VAL A 23 -5.73 -1.47 -6.51
C VAL A 23 -6.74 -1.26 -7.64
N HIS A 24 -7.53 -2.29 -7.96
CA HIS A 24 -8.43 -2.29 -9.13
C HIS A 24 -7.71 -2.01 -10.47
N GLY A 25 -6.47 -2.49 -10.60
CA GLY A 25 -5.62 -2.27 -11.77
C GLY A 25 -4.83 -0.95 -11.74
N GLU A 26 -5.07 -0.09 -10.76
CA GLU A 26 -4.31 1.15 -10.55
C GLU A 26 -3.14 0.94 -9.59
N ARG A 27 -2.18 1.88 -9.69
CA ARG A 27 -1.07 2.01 -8.74
C ARG A 27 -1.36 3.14 -7.78
N VAL A 28 -1.03 2.98 -6.51
CA VAL A 28 -1.27 3.97 -5.46
C VAL A 28 -0.04 4.07 -4.57
N ALA A 29 0.39 5.29 -4.27
CA ALA A 29 1.50 5.56 -3.36
C ALA A 29 1.02 5.85 -1.94
N ILE A 30 1.71 5.28 -0.96
CA ILE A 30 1.52 5.55 0.46
C ILE A 30 2.85 6.04 1.04
N GLY A 31 2.85 7.25 1.59
CA GLY A 31 4.04 7.89 2.12
C GLY A 31 3.76 9.31 2.60
N LYS A 32 4.59 9.81 3.52
CA LYS A 32 4.41 11.15 4.08
C LYS A 32 4.45 12.22 2.97
N GLY A 33 3.48 13.13 2.95
CA GLY A 33 3.38 14.17 1.93
C GLY A 33 2.70 13.75 0.62
N PHE A 34 2.25 12.50 0.51
CA PHE A 34 1.41 12.00 -0.58
C PHE A 34 -0.08 12.08 -0.21
N PRO A 35 -1.01 11.94 -1.17
CA PRO A 35 -2.44 11.91 -0.88
C PRO A 35 -2.83 10.86 0.17
N TYR A 36 -2.07 9.77 0.25
CA TYR A 36 -2.19 8.74 1.27
C TYR A 36 -0.96 8.76 2.18
N GLU A 37 -1.02 9.53 3.28
CA GLU A 37 0.12 9.68 4.19
C GLU A 37 0.51 8.40 4.92
N ASN A 38 -0.45 7.48 5.11
CA ASN A 38 -0.26 6.19 5.79
C ASN A 38 -1.34 5.18 5.37
N ILE A 39 -1.22 3.92 5.83
CA ILE A 39 -2.12 2.85 5.43
C ILE A 39 -3.58 3.12 5.82
N PHE A 40 -3.82 3.79 6.96
CA PHE A 40 -5.18 4.13 7.39
C PHE A 40 -5.85 5.15 6.47
N SER A 41 -5.10 6.17 6.03
CA SER A 41 -5.60 7.16 5.06
C SER A 41 -6.01 6.52 3.73
N PHE A 42 -5.21 5.55 3.25
CA PHE A 42 -5.55 4.73 2.10
C PHE A 42 -6.82 3.91 2.34
N MET A 43 -6.91 3.18 3.46
CA MET A 43 -8.07 2.35 3.78
C MET A 43 -9.37 3.15 3.89
N VAL A 44 -9.34 4.32 4.55
CA VAL A 44 -10.52 5.19 4.67
C VAL A 44 -11.00 5.65 3.29
N HIS A 45 -10.10 6.08 2.41
CA HIS A 45 -10.49 6.45 1.05
C HIS A 45 -10.98 5.23 0.27
N TYR A 46 -10.29 4.10 0.34
CA TYR A 46 -10.69 2.86 -0.34
C TYR A 46 -12.11 2.44 0.05
N PHE A 47 -12.45 2.46 1.34
CA PHE A 47 -13.79 2.09 1.80
C PHE A 47 -14.89 3.04 1.31
N ASN A 48 -14.57 4.34 1.17
CA ASN A 48 -15.51 5.33 0.66
C ASN A 48 -15.69 5.25 -0.86
N PHE A 49 -14.64 4.91 -1.60
CA PHE A 49 -14.67 4.86 -3.07
C PHE A 49 -15.17 3.52 -3.59
N TYR A 50 -14.75 2.43 -2.96
CA TYR A 50 -15.20 1.07 -3.21
C TYR A 50 -16.13 0.63 -2.07
N THR A 51 -15.77 -0.41 -1.32
CA THR A 51 -16.48 -0.82 -0.10
C THR A 51 -15.54 -1.55 0.84
N THR A 52 -15.93 -1.70 2.10
CA THR A 52 -15.25 -2.58 3.05
C THR A 52 -15.26 -4.04 2.60
N ASP A 53 -16.36 -4.53 2.01
CA ASP A 53 -16.47 -5.91 1.54
C ASP A 53 -15.54 -6.21 0.37
N ASP A 54 -15.36 -5.25 -0.53
CA ASP A 54 -14.44 -5.34 -1.65
C ASP A 54 -12.98 -5.40 -1.16
N PHE A 55 -12.63 -4.54 -0.20
CA PHE A 55 -11.31 -4.58 0.44
C PHE A 55 -11.08 -5.93 1.13
N ALA A 56 -12.04 -6.41 1.93
CA ALA A 56 -11.95 -7.68 2.63
C ALA A 56 -11.70 -8.85 1.67
N LYS A 57 -12.40 -8.89 0.53
CA LYS A 57 -12.18 -9.88 -0.53
C LYS A 57 -10.79 -9.81 -1.13
N LYS A 58 -10.27 -8.60 -1.35
CA LYS A 58 -8.92 -8.41 -1.84
C LYS A 58 -7.87 -8.94 -0.87
N LEU A 59 -8.14 -8.86 0.43
CA LEU A 59 -7.33 -9.45 1.51
C LEU A 59 -7.57 -10.96 1.72
N GLY A 60 -8.45 -11.59 0.93
CA GLY A 60 -8.73 -13.03 1.02
C GLY A 60 -9.80 -13.42 2.05
N TYR A 61 -10.50 -12.45 2.65
CA TYR A 61 -11.67 -12.70 3.47
C TYR A 61 -12.94 -12.83 2.61
N LYS A 62 -14.00 -13.39 3.18
CA LYS A 62 -15.31 -13.48 2.53
C LYS A 62 -15.99 -12.13 2.39
N ASP A 63 -15.97 -11.34 3.46
CA ASP A 63 -16.67 -10.06 3.61
C ASP A 63 -16.04 -9.22 4.75
N GLY A 64 -16.48 -7.97 4.90
CA GLY A 64 -15.99 -7.06 5.92
C GLY A 64 -16.27 -7.56 7.35
N ASP A 65 -17.39 -8.25 7.55
CA ASP A 65 -17.76 -8.81 8.85
C ASP A 65 -16.76 -9.89 9.31
N GLU A 66 -16.36 -10.80 8.42
CA GLU A 66 -15.33 -11.81 8.71
C GLU A 66 -13.98 -11.15 8.99
N MET A 67 -13.57 -10.19 8.15
CA MET A 67 -12.33 -9.46 8.31
C MET A 67 -12.25 -8.79 9.69
N PHE A 68 -13.29 -8.03 10.08
CA PHE A 68 -13.30 -7.35 11.37
C PHE A 68 -13.36 -8.31 12.56
N LYS A 69 -14.15 -9.39 12.48
CA LYS A 69 -14.16 -10.44 13.52
C LYS A 69 -12.77 -11.03 13.71
N TYR A 70 -12.01 -11.23 12.63
CA TYR A 70 -10.65 -11.73 12.69
C TYR A 70 -9.68 -10.69 13.26
N TRP A 71 -9.70 -9.44 12.76
CA TRP A 71 -8.82 -8.35 13.20
C TRP A 71 -9.00 -7.97 14.67
N PHE A 72 -10.23 -7.99 15.16
CA PHE A 72 -10.55 -7.68 16.56
C PHE A 72 -10.68 -8.93 17.44
N SER A 73 -10.26 -10.09 16.95
CA SER A 73 -10.17 -11.29 17.77
C SER A 73 -8.99 -11.19 18.75
N GLN A 74 -9.08 -11.85 19.90
CA GLN A 74 -7.97 -11.89 20.88
C GLN A 74 -6.69 -12.58 20.35
N LYS A 75 -6.75 -13.18 19.15
CA LYS A 75 -5.64 -13.92 18.54
C LYS A 75 -4.89 -13.10 17.48
N THR A 76 -5.44 -11.96 17.07
CA THR A 76 -4.87 -11.14 16.00
C THR A 76 -4.31 -9.86 16.59
N GLU A 77 -3.05 -9.57 16.30
CA GLU A 77 -2.45 -8.30 16.66
C GLU A 77 -2.74 -7.29 15.55
N LEU A 78 -3.75 -6.43 15.73
CA LEU A 78 -4.05 -5.38 14.76
C LEU A 78 -3.10 -4.19 14.98
N THR A 79 -2.02 -4.16 14.21
CA THR A 79 -1.04 -3.06 14.20
C THR A 79 -0.96 -2.44 12.81
N GLU A 80 -0.46 -1.20 12.73
CA GLU A 80 -0.18 -0.55 11.44
C GLU A 80 0.78 -1.40 10.59
N PHE A 81 1.80 -2.00 11.22
CA PHE A 81 2.74 -2.90 10.56
C PHE A 81 2.04 -4.10 9.90
N ASN A 82 1.14 -4.77 10.62
CA ASN A 82 0.39 -5.90 10.07
C ASN A 82 -0.56 -5.48 8.95
N LEU A 83 -1.22 -4.32 9.08
CA LEU A 83 -2.06 -3.76 8.03
C LEU A 83 -1.28 -3.45 6.76
N VAL A 84 -0.10 -2.83 6.90
CA VAL A 84 0.82 -2.59 5.77
C VAL A 84 1.19 -3.92 5.11
N ASN A 85 1.63 -4.92 5.88
CA ASN A 85 2.01 -6.22 5.32
C ASN A 85 0.86 -6.91 4.58
N TRP A 86 -0.33 -6.95 5.16
CA TRP A 86 -1.50 -7.55 4.49
C TRP A 86 -1.84 -6.81 3.20
N CYS A 87 -1.72 -5.48 3.17
CA CYS A 87 -1.95 -4.71 1.95
C CYS A 87 -0.83 -4.92 0.92
N MET A 88 0.43 -4.99 1.35
CA MET A 88 1.56 -5.29 0.46
C MET A 88 1.35 -6.65 -0.22
N ASP A 89 0.95 -7.67 0.52
CA ASP A 89 0.68 -9.00 -0.05
C ASP A 89 -0.52 -8.96 -1.01
N SER A 90 -1.63 -8.33 -0.60
CA SER A 90 -2.90 -8.36 -1.32
C SER A 90 -2.92 -7.51 -2.58
N PHE A 91 -2.20 -6.39 -2.57
CA PHE A 91 -2.18 -5.41 -3.66
C PHE A 91 -0.84 -5.39 -4.42
N LYS A 92 -0.05 -6.47 -4.33
CA LYS A 92 1.27 -6.59 -4.98
C LYS A 92 2.17 -5.41 -4.67
N GLY A 93 2.15 -4.97 -3.42
CA GLY A 93 2.90 -3.84 -2.93
C GLY A 93 4.41 -4.01 -3.11
N ILE A 94 5.11 -2.89 -3.23
CA ILE A 94 6.56 -2.82 -3.37
C ILE A 94 7.05 -1.56 -2.68
N TYR A 95 8.22 -1.61 -2.03
CA TYR A 95 8.85 -0.40 -1.51
C TYR A 95 9.29 0.50 -2.68
N ALA A 96 9.25 1.82 -2.48
CA ALA A 96 9.67 2.76 -3.50
C ALA A 96 11.13 2.52 -3.95
N GLU A 97 12.00 2.12 -3.01
CA GLU A 97 13.39 1.77 -3.32
C GLU A 97 13.50 0.57 -4.24
N ASP A 98 12.83 -0.53 -3.91
CA ASP A 98 12.82 -1.75 -4.74
C ASP A 98 12.22 -1.47 -6.13
N LEU A 99 11.21 -0.61 -6.20
CA LEU A 99 10.61 -0.18 -7.47
C LEU A 99 11.59 0.65 -8.31
N ALA A 100 12.36 1.54 -7.68
CA ALA A 100 13.40 2.29 -8.36
C ALA A 100 14.53 1.39 -8.87
N ASP A 101 14.92 0.37 -8.11
CA ASP A 101 15.87 -0.65 -8.56
C ASP A 101 15.37 -1.39 -9.82
N LEU A 102 14.09 -1.76 -9.88
CA LEU A 102 13.49 -2.36 -11.08
C LEU A 102 13.55 -1.44 -12.32
N TYR A 103 13.57 -0.12 -12.12
CA TYR A 103 13.71 0.87 -13.19
C TYR A 103 15.16 1.23 -13.53
N GLY A 104 16.14 0.70 -12.79
CA GLY A 104 17.55 1.11 -12.91
C GLY A 104 17.81 2.52 -12.36
N GLN A 105 16.99 2.97 -11.40
CA GLN A 105 17.02 4.30 -10.78
C GLN A 105 17.29 4.27 -9.26
N GLY A 106 17.56 3.10 -8.68
CA GLY A 106 17.88 3.00 -7.25
C GLY A 106 19.16 3.74 -6.85
N TRP A 107 19.31 4.05 -5.57
CA TRP A 107 20.42 4.88 -5.08
C TRP A 107 21.79 4.30 -5.43
N ASN A 108 21.88 2.98 -5.58
CA ASN A 108 23.09 2.26 -6.00
C ASN A 108 23.57 2.61 -7.43
N HIS A 109 22.71 3.10 -8.31
CA HIS A 109 23.11 3.57 -9.65
C HIS A 109 23.78 4.95 -9.63
N VAL A 110 23.59 5.76 -8.58
CA VAL A 110 24.17 7.10 -8.47
C VAL A 110 25.63 7.05 -8.00
N TYR A 111 26.04 6.00 -7.27
CA TYR A 111 27.38 5.85 -6.71
C TYR A 111 28.32 4.92 -7.51
N MET A 112 27.88 4.36 -8.64
CA MET A 112 28.73 3.59 -9.57
C MET A 112 29.17 4.42 -10.80
N LYS A 113 29.79 5.59 -10.58
CA LYS A 113 30.54 6.31 -11.62
C LYS A 113 32.01 6.42 -11.26
#